data_AF-A0A509LD07-F1
#
_entry.id   AF-A0A509LD07-F1
#
_cell.length_a   1.000
_cell.length_b   1.000
_cell.length_c   1.000
_cell.angle_alpha   90.00
_cell.angle_beta   90.00
_cell.angle_gamma   90.00
#
_symmetry.space_group_name_H-M   'P 1'
#
loop_
_entity.id
_entity.type
_entity.pdbx_description
1 polymer ?
#
loop_
_entity_poly.entity_id
_entity_poly.type
_entity_poly.pdbx_seq_one_letter_code
_entity_poly.pdbx_strand_id
1 'polypeptide(L)'
;TFEHDFYYVYGNCDTPTFSPGFDTSMTFSAFNKKILLTHGHRPRTHSANIDIIIQGHTHLCSLEKKGPHIFMNPGSITYPRNGIYTYGVIEEGSASLIELKTGEILITIDY
;
A
#
# COMPACT_ATOMS: atom_id res chain seq x y z
N THR A 1 0.38 22.37 -5.26
CA THR A 1 0.23 21.73 -3.93
C THR A 1 -0.98 20.83 -4.01
N PHE A 2 -0.88 19.60 -3.51
CA PHE A 2 -2.04 18.71 -3.42
C PHE A 2 -2.98 19.21 -2.31
N GLU A 3 -4.29 19.02 -2.49
CA GLU A 3 -5.31 19.41 -1.50
C GLU A 3 -5.23 18.56 -0.22
N HIS A 4 -4.70 17.35 -0.35
CA HIS A 4 -4.50 16.39 0.73
C HIS A 4 -3.04 15.94 0.81
N ASP A 5 -2.66 15.35 1.94
CA ASP A 5 -1.36 14.72 2.09
C ASP A 5 -1.14 13.66 1.01
N PHE A 6 -0.01 13.77 0.31
CA PHE A 6 0.35 12.88 -0.77
C PHE A 6 1.65 12.15 -0.43
N TYR A 7 1.56 10.84 -0.32
CA TYR A 7 2.68 9.95 -0.02
C TYR A 7 3.04 9.15 -1.28
N TYR A 8 4.30 9.21 -1.69
CA TYR A 8 4.79 8.50 -2.86
C TYR A 8 6.18 7.94 -2.62
N VAL A 9 6.42 6.75 -3.15
CA VAL A 9 7.71 6.06 -3.10
C VAL A 9 8.10 5.57 -4.48
N TYR A 10 9.38 5.64 -4.81
CA TYR A 10 9.84 5.18 -6.11
C TYR A 10 9.66 3.68 -6.28
N GLY A 11 9.02 3.31 -7.39
CA GLY A 11 9.06 1.99 -7.97
C GLY A 11 10.30 1.75 -8.82
N ASN A 12 10.49 0.49 -9.24
CA ASN A 12 11.64 0.10 -10.05
C ASN A 12 11.62 0.70 -11.47
N CYS A 13 10.49 1.25 -11.90
CA CYS A 13 10.32 1.92 -13.19
C CYS A 13 10.32 3.45 -13.07
N ASP A 14 10.38 3.99 -11.85
CA ASP A 14 10.38 5.43 -11.62
C ASP A 14 11.79 6.00 -11.70
N THR A 15 11.89 7.28 -12.09
CA THR A 15 13.15 8.01 -12.10
C THR A 15 13.02 9.31 -11.32
N PRO A 16 13.99 9.68 -10.47
CA PRO A 16 13.96 10.96 -9.75
C PRO A 16 13.91 12.17 -10.70
N THR A 17 14.36 12.01 -11.95
CA THR A 17 14.27 13.05 -12.98
C THR A 17 12.83 13.40 -13.32
N PHE A 18 11.91 12.43 -13.30
CA PHE A 18 10.50 12.64 -13.61
C PHE A 18 9.70 13.12 -12.38
N SER A 19 10.02 12.60 -11.19
CA SER A 19 9.35 12.97 -9.94
C SER A 19 10.37 13.21 -8.83
N PRO A 20 11.01 14.40 -8.78
CA PRO A 20 12.08 14.65 -7.82
C PRO A 20 11.56 14.80 -6.38
N GLY A 21 12.40 14.44 -5.42
CA GLY A 21 12.17 14.73 -3.99
C GLY A 21 11.55 13.61 -3.16
N PHE A 22 11.23 12.46 -3.76
CA PHE A 22 10.77 11.27 -3.04
C PHE A 22 11.91 10.28 -2.74
N ASP A 23 11.61 9.24 -1.96
CA ASP A 23 12.53 8.14 -1.64
C ASP A 23 11.89 6.79 -2.02
N THR A 24 12.67 5.73 -1.97
CA THR A 24 12.31 4.33 -2.19
C THR A 24 11.51 3.68 -1.06
N SER A 25 11.33 4.38 0.07
CA SER A 25 10.43 3.99 1.16
C SER A 25 10.16 5.17 2.08
N MET A 26 9.05 5.14 2.80
CA MET A 26 8.77 6.10 3.86
C MET A 26 7.92 5.49 4.97
N THR A 27 7.92 6.15 6.12
CA THR A 27 7.05 5.80 7.25
C THR A 27 6.30 7.04 7.70
N PHE A 28 5.00 6.89 7.92
CA PHE A 28 4.12 7.97 8.36
C PHE A 28 3.03 7.42 9.29
N SER A 29 2.29 8.31 9.93
CA SER A 29 1.18 7.95 10.80
C SER A 29 -0.13 8.45 10.20
N ALA A 30 -1.13 7.57 10.11
CA ALA A 30 -2.49 7.89 9.70
C ALA A 30 -3.46 6.92 10.40
N PHE A 31 -4.68 7.36 10.70
CA PHE A 31 -5.72 6.50 11.32
C PHE A 31 -5.25 5.77 12.58
N ASN A 32 -4.46 6.42 13.43
CA ASN A 32 -3.82 5.84 14.62
C ASN A 32 -2.91 4.62 14.36
N LYS A 33 -2.40 4.48 13.14
CA LYS A 33 -1.47 3.43 12.72
C LYS A 33 -0.17 4.02 12.19
N LYS A 34 0.94 3.35 12.48
CA LYS A 34 2.23 3.61 11.86
C LYS A 34 2.37 2.76 10.60
N ILE A 35 2.46 3.43 9.45
CA ILE A 35 2.42 2.82 8.12
C ILE A 35 3.80 2.88 7.48
N LEU A 36 4.31 1.74 7.02
CA LEU A 36 5.48 1.64 6.14
C LEU A 36 5.02 1.50 4.70
N LEU A 37 5.44 2.43 3.84
CA LEU A 37 5.19 2.41 2.40
C LEU A 37 6.49 2.14 1.64
N THR A 38 6.47 1.20 0.70
CA THR A 38 7.58 0.86 -0.20
C THR A 38 7.02 0.21 -1.46
N HIS A 39 7.71 0.31 -2.60
CA HIS A 39 7.24 -0.38 -3.81
C HIS A 39 7.28 -1.91 -3.69
N GLY A 40 8.25 -2.47 -2.96
CA GLY A 40 8.38 -3.93 -2.77
C GLY A 40 9.30 -4.66 -3.75
N HIS A 41 9.89 -3.95 -4.72
CA HIS A 41 10.91 -4.51 -5.64
C HIS A 41 12.26 -4.83 -4.98
N ARG A 42 12.47 -4.37 -3.74
CA ARG A 42 13.62 -4.68 -2.90
C ARG A 42 13.14 -5.24 -1.56
N PRO A 43 13.78 -6.30 -1.04
CA PRO A 43 13.46 -6.78 0.30
C PRO A 43 13.75 -5.66 1.31
N ARG A 44 12.86 -5.51 2.30
CA ARG A 44 13.04 -4.59 3.42
C ARG A 44 12.63 -5.25 4.72
N THR A 45 13.41 -5.00 5.75
CA THR A 45 13.01 -5.27 7.12
C THR A 45 12.06 -4.17 7.59
N HIS A 46 11.12 -4.52 8.47
CA HIS A 46 10.25 -3.58 9.16
C HIS A 46 10.45 -3.76 10.66
N SER A 47 10.30 -2.67 11.41
CA SER A 47 10.39 -2.70 12.87
C SER A 47 9.08 -3.17 13.50
N ALA A 48 9.17 -3.70 14.73
CA ALA A 48 8.01 -4.22 15.47
C ALA A 48 6.91 -3.17 15.76
N ASN A 49 7.22 -1.87 15.65
CA ASN A 49 6.27 -0.77 15.86
C ASN A 49 5.53 -0.33 14.59
N ILE A 50 5.74 -0.99 13.45
CA ILE A 50 4.95 -0.74 12.24
C ILE A 50 3.65 -1.53 12.35
N ASP A 51 2.51 -0.89 12.17
CA ASP A 51 1.22 -1.58 12.21
C ASP A 51 0.83 -2.12 10.83
N ILE A 52 1.01 -1.29 9.78
CA ILE A 52 0.62 -1.62 8.41
C ILE A 52 1.82 -1.46 7.46
N ILE A 53 2.08 -2.49 6.65
CA ILE A 53 3.09 -2.48 5.60
C ILE A 53 2.37 -2.50 4.25
N ILE A 54 2.55 -1.47 3.44
CA ILE A 54 1.99 -1.34 2.10
C ILE A 54 3.09 -1.58 1.07
N GLN A 55 2.92 -2.59 0.21
CA GLN A 55 3.85 -2.93 -0.87
C GLN A 55 3.13 -3.26 -2.16
N GLY A 56 3.67 -2.84 -3.31
CA GLY A 56 3.14 -3.15 -4.64
C GLY A 56 4.00 -4.18 -5.39
N HIS A 57 4.47 -3.77 -6.58
CA HIS A 57 5.41 -4.48 -7.46
C HIS A 57 4.93 -5.80 -8.09
N THR A 58 4.25 -6.68 -7.35
CA THR A 58 3.81 -8.00 -7.86
C THR A 58 2.62 -7.92 -8.80
N HIS A 59 1.84 -6.83 -8.72
CA HIS A 59 0.54 -6.66 -9.41
C HIS A 59 -0.49 -7.74 -9.01
N LEU A 60 -0.35 -8.31 -7.81
CA LEU A 60 -1.24 -9.28 -7.23
C LEU A 60 -1.72 -8.72 -5.89
N CYS A 61 -3.02 -8.41 -5.81
CA CYS A 61 -3.58 -7.86 -4.59
C CYS A 61 -3.57 -8.89 -3.47
N SER A 62 -3.26 -8.45 -2.25
CA SER A 62 -3.33 -9.25 -1.04
C SER A 62 -3.55 -8.37 0.18
N LEU A 63 -4.25 -8.91 1.18
CA LEU A 63 -4.43 -8.26 2.46
C LEU A 63 -4.40 -9.34 3.54
N GLU A 64 -3.38 -9.31 4.40
CA GLU A 64 -3.11 -10.37 5.36
C GLU A 64 -2.66 -9.81 6.70
N LYS A 65 -3.17 -10.37 7.81
CA LYS A 65 -2.67 -10.11 9.15
C LYS A 65 -1.70 -11.21 9.55
N LYS A 66 -0.47 -10.84 9.88
CA LYS A 66 0.61 -11.75 10.32
C LYS A 66 1.19 -11.24 11.64
N GLY A 67 0.79 -11.87 12.74
CA GLY A 67 1.16 -11.40 14.08
C GLY A 67 0.56 -10.01 14.35
N PRO A 68 1.37 -9.03 14.81
CA PRO A 68 0.89 -7.66 15.06
C PRO A 68 0.78 -6.82 13.78
N HIS A 69 1.21 -7.33 12.63
CA HIS A 69 1.36 -6.55 11.40
C HIS A 69 0.26 -6.88 10.39
N ILE A 70 -0.21 -5.86 9.68
CA ILE A 70 -1.05 -6.01 8.48
C ILE A 70 -0.18 -5.75 7.26
N PHE A 71 -0.21 -6.68 6.30
CA PHE A 71 0.46 -6.56 5.02
C PHE A 71 -0.59 -6.32 3.94
N MET A 72 -0.48 -5.18 3.26
CA MET A 72 -1.36 -4.80 2.16
C MET A 72 -0.55 -4.71 0.86
N ASN A 73 -1.03 -5.41 -0.16
CA ASN A 73 -0.72 -5.14 -1.55
C ASN A 73 -2.01 -4.74 -2.26
N PRO A 74 -2.18 -3.47 -2.66
CA PRO A 74 -3.39 -3.02 -3.33
C PRO A 74 -3.51 -3.56 -4.77
N GLY A 75 -2.51 -4.28 -5.27
CA GLY A 75 -2.50 -4.76 -6.65
C GLY A 75 -2.13 -3.67 -7.65
N SER A 76 -2.68 -3.77 -8.85
CA SER A 76 -2.48 -2.77 -9.91
C SER A 76 -3.84 -2.34 -10.45
N ILE A 77 -4.06 -1.02 -10.47
CA ILE A 77 -5.26 -0.40 -11.03
C ILE A 77 -5.29 -0.39 -12.56
N THR A 78 -4.18 -0.72 -13.23
CA THR A 78 -4.07 -0.70 -14.70
C THR A 78 -3.58 -2.01 -15.30
N TYR A 79 -2.82 -2.83 -14.57
CA TYR A 79 -2.22 -4.05 -15.10
C TYR A 79 -2.16 -5.20 -14.07
N PRO A 80 -3.30 -5.67 -13.53
CA PRO A 80 -3.33 -6.76 -12.56
C PRO A 80 -2.98 -8.11 -13.21
N ARG A 81 -2.18 -8.94 -12.52
CA ARG A 81 -1.77 -10.26 -13.04
C ARG A 81 -2.81 -11.37 -12.81
N ASN A 82 -3.78 -11.15 -11.92
CA ASN A 82 -4.91 -12.05 -11.66
C ASN A 82 -6.21 -11.58 -12.33
N GLY A 83 -6.17 -10.48 -13.10
CA GLY A 83 -7.35 -9.91 -13.76
C GLY A 83 -8.27 -9.06 -12.85
N ILE A 84 -7.92 -8.89 -11.57
CA ILE A 84 -8.74 -8.16 -10.59
C ILE A 84 -8.12 -6.78 -10.33
N TYR A 85 -8.83 -5.72 -10.70
CA TYR A 85 -8.37 -4.35 -10.57
C TYR A 85 -8.75 -3.86 -9.18
N THR A 86 -7.78 -3.48 -8.37
CA THR A 86 -8.01 -3.22 -6.94
C THR A 86 -7.29 -1.99 -6.45
N TYR A 87 -7.80 -1.45 -5.35
CA TYR A 87 -7.14 -0.45 -4.53
C TYR A 87 -7.37 -0.78 -3.05
N GLY A 88 -6.51 -0.22 -2.19
CA GLY A 88 -6.62 -0.37 -0.74
C GLY A 88 -7.27 0.84 -0.11
N VAL A 89 -8.09 0.61 0.92
CA VAL A 89 -8.66 1.65 1.78
C VAL A 89 -8.28 1.34 3.23
N ILE A 90 -7.86 2.37 3.95
CA ILE A 90 -7.52 2.30 5.38
C ILE A 90 -8.35 3.37 6.06
N GLU A 91 -9.11 2.98 7.07
CA GLU A 91 -9.95 3.87 7.88
C GLU A 91 -9.65 3.63 9.36
N GLU A 92 -10.32 4.38 10.24
CA GLU A 92 -10.24 4.11 11.68
C GLU A 92 -10.79 2.71 11.99
N GLY A 93 -9.89 1.78 12.33
CA GLY A 93 -10.23 0.43 12.78
C GLY A 93 -10.26 -0.65 11.69
N SER A 94 -10.04 -0.30 10.42
CA SER A 94 -10.08 -1.29 9.33
C SER A 94 -9.11 -1.01 8.18
N ALA A 95 -8.80 -2.08 7.45
CA ALA A 95 -8.14 -2.03 6.16
C ALA A 95 -8.88 -2.96 5.20
N SER A 96 -9.09 -2.52 3.95
CA SER A 96 -9.87 -3.26 2.95
C SER A 96 -9.21 -3.24 1.58
N LEU A 97 -9.45 -4.29 0.79
CA LEU A 97 -9.24 -4.28 -0.66
C LEU A 97 -10.59 -4.18 -1.37
N ILE A 98 -10.68 -3.28 -2.32
CA ILE A 98 -11.90 -2.98 -3.08
C ILE A 98 -11.62 -3.19 -4.56
N GLU A 99 -12.55 -3.87 -5.24
CA GLU A 99 -12.52 -3.99 -6.71
C GLU A 99 -12.90 -2.65 -7.34
N LEU A 100 -12.06 -2.18 -8.25
CA LEU A 100 -12.09 -0.82 -8.80
C LEU A 100 -13.34 -0.53 -9.65
N LYS A 101 -13.84 -1.53 -10.39
CA LYS A 101 -14.93 -1.38 -11.35
C LYS A 101 -16.30 -1.50 -10.69
N THR A 102 -16.44 -2.36 -9.70
CA THR A 102 -17.71 -2.66 -9.03
C THR A 102 -17.87 -1.94 -7.70
N GLY A 103 -16.76 -1.54 -7.06
CA GLY A 103 -16.76 -1.04 -5.68
C GLY A 103 -16.99 -2.15 -4.64
N GLU A 104 -16.93 -3.42 -5.04
CA GLU A 104 -17.10 -4.55 -4.13
C GLU A 104 -15.90 -4.66 -3.19
N ILE A 105 -16.18 -4.77 -1.89
CA ILE A 105 -15.17 -5.08 -0.88
C ILE A 105 -14.83 -6.57 -1.00
N LEU A 106 -13.59 -6.88 -1.38
CA LEU A 106 -13.12 -8.25 -1.54
C LEU A 106 -12.66 -8.88 -0.21
N ILE A 107 -12.06 -8.06 0.65
CA ILE A 107 -11.56 -8.47 1.96
C ILE A 107 -11.42 -7.25 2.87
N THR A 108 -11.71 -7.44 4.16
CA THR A 108 -11.48 -6.46 5.23
C THR A 108 -10.77 -7.13 6.40
N ILE A 109 -9.87 -6.39 7.04
CA ILE A 109 -9.23 -6.75 8.30
C ILE A 109 -9.51 -5.64 9.30
N ASP A 110 -10.19 -5.98 10.40
CA ASP A 110 -10.44 -5.09 11.53
C ASP A 110 -9.28 -5.13 12.55
N TYR A 111 -9.04 -4.02 13.24
CA TYR A 111 -7.91 -3.85 14.17
C TYR A 111 -8.08 -2.78 15.25
#